data_AF-T1CN36-F1
#
_entry.id   AF-T1CN36-F1
#
_cell.length_a   1.000
_cell.length_b   1.000
_cell.length_c   1.000
_cell.angle_alpha   90.00
_cell.angle_beta   90.00
_cell.angle_gamma   90.00
#
_symmetry.space_group_name_H-M   'P 1'
#
loop_
_entity.id
_entity.type
_entity.pdbx_description
1 polymer ?
#
loop_
_entity_poly.entity_id
_entity_poly.type
_entity_poly.pdbx_seq_one_letter_code
_entity_poly.pdbx_strand_id
1 'polypeptide(L)'
;RVARTWSPVSHLNAVLNSEALRAAYNACLPLLSAYQTDLAQNERLYKAYNTIASHEGATLDPVRRRVLEHALQDFALAGVALPSDAKQRLKALMLELTQLQSKFEENVLDATAAWSHHVTDPAQVRGLNEVVIEQARQRAHEKRTEGWILTLDQPTY
;
A
#
# COMPACT_ATOMS: atom_id res chain seq x y z
N ARG A 1 -1.89 -3.10 18.31
CA ARG A 1 -0.87 -2.05 18.58
C ARG A 1 -0.10 -1.71 17.31
N VAL A 2 0.56 -2.67 16.65
CA VAL A 2 1.28 -2.46 15.37
C VAL A 2 0.45 -1.71 14.33
N ALA A 3 -0.78 -2.14 14.02
CA ALA A 3 -1.62 -1.48 13.03
C ALA A 3 -1.91 0.00 13.34
N ARG A 4 -2.12 0.37 14.62
CA ARG A 4 -2.36 1.76 15.02
C ARG A 4 -1.12 2.63 14.87
N THR A 5 0.07 2.05 15.07
CA THR A 5 1.35 2.76 14.90
C THR A 5 1.75 2.87 13.44
N TRP A 6 1.50 1.83 12.65
CA TRP A 6 1.89 1.78 11.23
C TRP A 6 0.95 2.58 10.33
N SER A 7 -0.34 2.66 10.65
CA SER A 7 -1.33 3.34 9.82
C SER A 7 -0.95 4.80 9.49
N PRO A 8 -0.53 5.65 10.46
CA PRO A 8 -0.05 7.00 10.14
C PRO A 8 1.18 7.01 9.23
N VAL A 9 2.14 6.10 9.43
CA VAL A 9 3.36 6.01 8.62
C VAL A 9 3.04 5.66 7.18
N SER A 10 2.19 4.65 6.98
CA SER A 10 1.73 4.25 5.65
C SER A 10 0.93 5.35 4.96
N HIS A 11 0.11 6.09 5.71
CA HIS A 11 -0.63 7.22 5.17
C HIS A 11 0.31 8.34 4.72
N LEU A 12 1.26 8.74 5.57
CA LEU A 12 2.27 9.75 5.22
C LEU A 12 3.11 9.34 4.01
N ASN A 13 3.47 8.06 3.89
CA ASN A 13 4.20 7.57 2.72
C ASN A 13 3.40 7.77 1.42
N ALA A 14 2.07 7.69 1.48
CA ALA A 14 1.18 7.86 0.33
C ALA A 14 0.88 9.33 -0.01
N VAL A 15 0.75 10.21 0.98
CA VAL A 15 0.28 11.60 0.76
C VAL A 15 1.34 12.67 0.96
N LEU A 16 2.46 12.34 1.61
CA LEU A 16 3.56 13.26 1.92
C LEU A 16 4.90 12.53 1.77
N ASN A 17 5.08 11.85 0.62
CA ASN A 17 6.26 11.07 0.34
C ASN A 17 7.52 11.96 0.34
N SER A 18 8.60 11.44 0.91
CA SER A 18 9.94 12.02 0.84
C SER A 18 10.97 10.91 0.81
N GLU A 19 12.18 11.19 0.34
CA GLU A 19 13.26 10.18 0.27
C GLU A 19 13.56 9.56 1.65
N ALA A 20 13.66 10.39 2.69
CA ALA A 20 13.91 9.93 4.05
C ALA A 20 12.77 9.06 4.60
N LEU A 21 11.50 9.46 4.37
CA LEU A 21 10.34 8.67 4.79
C LEU A 21 10.26 7.34 4.03
N ARG A 22 10.49 7.37 2.71
CA ARG A 22 10.48 6.19 1.83
C ARG A 22 11.55 5.18 2.26
N ALA A 23 12.77 5.64 2.55
CA ALA A 23 13.84 4.78 3.05
C ALA A 23 13.47 4.12 4.39
N ALA A 24 12.93 4.90 5.34
CA ALA A 24 12.48 4.37 6.63
C ALA A 24 11.29 3.41 6.50
N TYR A 25 10.35 3.71 5.60
CA TYR A 25 9.20 2.87 5.28
C TYR A 25 9.66 1.50 4.77
N ASN A 26 10.52 1.49 3.74
CA ASN A 26 11.05 0.27 3.14
C ASN A 26 11.88 -0.57 4.11
N ALA A 27 12.63 0.06 5.01
CA ALA A 27 13.37 -0.66 6.05
C ALA A 27 12.44 -1.40 7.05
N CYS A 28 11.22 -0.92 7.24
CA CYS A 28 10.23 -1.53 8.14
C CYS A 28 9.43 -2.68 7.48
N LEU A 29 9.25 -2.66 6.16
CA LEU A 29 8.41 -3.62 5.45
C LEU A 29 8.79 -5.09 5.72
N PRO A 30 10.08 -5.48 5.73
CA PRO A 30 10.45 -6.87 6.03
C PRO A 30 10.03 -7.31 7.43
N LEU A 31 10.17 -6.44 8.42
CA LEU A 31 9.83 -6.73 9.81
C LEU A 31 8.31 -6.90 9.99
N LEU A 32 7.53 -6.05 9.31
CA LEU A 32 6.07 -6.11 9.34
C LEU A 32 5.54 -7.36 8.64
N SER A 33 6.08 -7.66 7.45
CA SER A 33 5.71 -8.86 6.69
C SER A 33 6.04 -10.14 7.46
N ALA A 34 7.22 -10.20 8.09
CA ALA A 34 7.60 -11.32 8.96
C ALA A 34 6.65 -11.47 10.15
N TYR A 35 6.36 -10.39 10.87
CA TYR A 35 5.44 -10.39 12.02
C TYR A 35 4.03 -10.86 11.62
N GLN A 36 3.48 -10.32 10.53
CA GLN A 36 2.15 -10.70 10.03
C GLN A 36 2.10 -12.17 9.62
N THR A 37 3.12 -12.65 8.91
CA THR A 37 3.21 -14.06 8.50
C THR A 37 3.32 -14.99 9.71
N ASP A 38 4.15 -14.64 10.70
CA ASP A 38 4.33 -15.45 11.91
C ASP A 38 3.04 -15.52 12.74
N LEU A 39 2.27 -14.43 12.79
CA LEU A 39 0.96 -14.42 13.44
C LEU A 39 -0.05 -15.29 12.67
N ALA A 40 -0.12 -15.12 11.35
CA ALA A 40 -1.07 -15.80 10.48
C ALA A 40 -0.77 -17.29 10.27
N GLN A 41 0.47 -17.74 10.51
CA GLN A 41 0.87 -19.15 10.47
C GLN A 41 1.05 -19.76 11.86
N ASN A 42 0.62 -19.06 12.92
CA ASN A 42 0.73 -19.57 14.28
C ASN A 42 -0.25 -20.72 14.55
N GLU A 43 0.27 -21.94 14.59
CA GLU A 43 -0.53 -23.16 14.80
C GLU A 43 -1.26 -23.18 16.15
N ARG A 44 -0.68 -22.59 17.19
CA ARG A 44 -1.31 -22.55 18.53
C ARG A 44 -2.54 -21.64 18.52
N LEU A 45 -2.43 -20.48 17.87
CA LEU A 45 -3.57 -19.59 17.68
C LEU A 45 -4.63 -20.26 16.80
N TYR A 46 -4.26 -20.81 15.65
CA TYR A 46 -5.21 -21.51 14.79
C TYR A 46 -5.95 -22.64 15.54
N LYS A 47 -5.24 -23.43 16.36
CA LYS A 47 -5.86 -24.47 17.19
C LYS A 47 -6.84 -23.88 18.21
N ALA A 48 -6.50 -22.77 18.85
CA ALA A 48 -7.41 -22.10 19.80
C ALA A 48 -8.71 -21.63 19.13
N TYR A 49 -8.62 -21.04 17.92
CA TYR A 49 -9.81 -20.66 17.14
C TYR A 49 -10.66 -21.89 16.75
N ASN A 50 -10.03 -22.99 16.33
CA ASN A 50 -10.76 -24.24 16.03
C ASN A 50 -11.47 -24.83 17.26
N THR A 51 -10.85 -24.75 18.45
CA THR A 51 -11.48 -25.19 19.69
C THR A 51 -12.76 -24.39 19.95
N ILE A 52 -12.70 -23.06 19.85
CA ILE A 52 -13.88 -22.20 20.02
C ILE A 52 -14.96 -22.55 18.97
N ALA A 53 -14.57 -22.74 17.71
CA ALA A 53 -15.50 -23.11 16.65
C ALA A 53 -16.21 -24.44 16.92
N SER A 54 -15.47 -25.43 17.45
CA SER A 54 -16.00 -26.77 17.71
C SER A 54 -16.89 -26.83 18.96
N HIS A 55 -16.57 -26.07 20.01
CA HIS A 55 -17.31 -26.13 21.28
C HIS A 55 -18.42 -25.09 21.40
N GLU A 56 -18.20 -23.88 20.90
CA GLU A 56 -19.07 -22.71 21.12
C GLU A 56 -19.63 -22.13 19.81
N GLY A 57 -19.11 -22.53 18.64
CA GLY A 57 -19.47 -21.91 17.36
C GLY A 57 -20.98 -21.87 17.07
N ALA A 58 -21.72 -22.90 17.46
CA ALA A 58 -23.17 -22.99 17.29
C ALA A 58 -23.96 -22.07 18.22
N THR A 59 -23.39 -21.64 19.35
CA THR A 59 -24.05 -20.79 20.36
C THR A 59 -23.65 -19.32 20.26
N LEU A 60 -22.58 -18.99 19.51
CA LEU A 60 -22.20 -17.62 19.22
C LEU A 60 -23.29 -16.87 18.46
N ASP A 61 -23.44 -15.57 18.78
CA ASP A 61 -24.25 -14.66 17.97
C ASP A 61 -23.69 -14.51 16.55
N PRO A 62 -24.50 -14.05 15.58
CA PRO A 62 -24.09 -13.99 14.18
C PRO A 62 -22.80 -13.19 13.92
N VAL A 63 -22.56 -12.10 14.68
CA VAL A 63 -21.38 -11.25 14.47
C VAL A 63 -20.13 -11.98 14.93
N ARG A 64 -20.16 -12.56 16.14
CA ARG A 64 -19.01 -13.33 16.66
C ARG A 64 -18.72 -14.57 15.82
N ARG A 65 -19.76 -15.28 15.36
CA ARG A 65 -19.59 -16.42 14.45
C ARG A 65 -18.89 -15.98 13.17
N ARG A 66 -19.29 -14.85 12.59
CA ARG A 66 -18.66 -14.35 11.36
C ARG A 66 -17.19 -13.97 11.55
N VAL A 67 -16.85 -13.32 12.66
CA VAL A 67 -15.45 -13.01 13.01
C VAL A 67 -14.62 -14.29 13.14
N LEU A 68 -15.17 -15.32 13.76
CA LEU A 68 -14.51 -16.62 13.90
C LEU A 68 -14.29 -17.32 12.55
N GLU A 69 -15.30 -17.32 11.67
CA GLU A 69 -15.20 -17.84 10.31
C GLU A 69 -14.10 -17.13 9.51
N HIS A 70 -14.09 -15.79 9.53
CA HIS A 70 -13.08 -14.98 8.84
C HIS A 70 -11.68 -15.26 9.38
N ALA A 71 -11.50 -15.30 10.69
CA ALA A 71 -10.20 -15.61 11.27
C ALA A 71 -9.69 -17.00 10.83
N LEU A 72 -10.54 -18.03 10.86
CA LEU A 72 -10.16 -19.38 10.42
C LEU A 72 -9.85 -19.44 8.92
N GLN A 73 -10.61 -18.70 8.10
CA GLN A 73 -10.35 -18.55 6.67
C GLN A 73 -9.00 -17.87 6.41
N ASP A 74 -8.70 -16.79 7.14
CA ASP A 74 -7.43 -16.06 7.01
C ASP A 74 -6.24 -16.94 7.39
N PHE A 75 -6.35 -17.74 8.46
CA PHE A 75 -5.33 -18.75 8.82
C PHE A 75 -5.09 -19.76 7.69
N ALA A 76 -6.18 -20.26 7.07
CA ALA A 76 -6.08 -21.21 5.97
C ALA A 76 -5.41 -20.59 4.73
N LEU A 77 -5.82 -19.38 4.34
CA LEU A 77 -5.23 -18.63 3.23
C LEU A 77 -3.76 -18.26 3.47
N ALA A 78 -3.38 -18.00 4.73
CA ALA A 78 -2.00 -17.78 5.13
C ALA A 78 -1.15 -19.08 5.15
N GLY A 79 -1.75 -20.24 4.89
CA GLY A 79 -1.05 -21.51 4.80
C GLY A 79 -0.69 -22.13 6.14
N VAL A 80 -1.45 -21.88 7.22
CA VAL A 80 -1.17 -22.45 8.55
C VAL A 80 -1.12 -23.98 8.57
N ALA A 81 -1.80 -24.65 7.64
CA ALA A 81 -1.85 -26.11 7.52
C ALA A 81 -0.79 -26.69 6.57
N LEU A 82 0.04 -25.84 5.94
CA LEU A 82 1.08 -26.30 5.01
C LEU A 82 2.21 -27.03 5.76
N PRO A 83 2.90 -27.98 5.09
CA PRO A 83 4.18 -28.50 5.58
C PRO A 83 5.23 -27.40 5.79
N SER A 84 6.25 -27.69 6.63
CA SER A 84 7.21 -26.68 7.07
C SER A 84 7.99 -26.01 5.93
N ASP A 85 8.39 -26.77 4.91
CA ASP A 85 9.06 -26.30 3.70
C ASP A 85 8.15 -25.37 2.88
N ALA A 86 6.88 -25.75 2.69
CA ALA A 86 5.89 -24.92 2.00
C ALA A 86 5.56 -23.63 2.77
N LYS A 87 5.51 -23.68 4.12
CA LYS A 87 5.36 -22.47 4.96
C LYS A 87 6.53 -21.50 4.79
N GLN A 88 7.75 -22.01 4.82
CA GLN A 88 8.95 -21.20 4.61
C GLN A 88 8.95 -20.55 3.22
N ARG A 89 8.58 -21.31 2.18
CA ARG A 89 8.44 -20.78 0.82
C ARG A 89 7.39 -19.68 0.74
N LEU A 90 6.21 -19.89 1.33
CA LEU A 90 5.15 -18.88 1.35
C LEU A 90 5.60 -17.60 2.09
N LYS A 91 6.31 -17.73 3.22
CA LYS A 91 6.87 -16.58 3.96
C LYS A 91 7.84 -15.77 3.10
N ALA A 92 8.73 -16.44 2.35
CA ALA A 92 9.64 -15.77 1.44
C ALA A 92 8.89 -15.03 0.31
N LEU A 93 7.86 -15.66 -0.26
CA LEU A 93 7.03 -15.05 -1.32
C LEU A 93 6.23 -13.84 -0.83
N MET A 94 5.69 -13.89 0.40
CA MET A 94 4.97 -12.75 0.99
C MET A 94 5.89 -11.56 1.27
N LEU A 95 7.13 -11.82 1.68
CA LEU A 95 8.13 -10.78 1.82
C LEU A 95 8.47 -10.14 0.47
N GLU A 96 8.78 -10.97 -0.54
CA GLU A 96 9.09 -10.51 -1.89
C GLU A 96 7.93 -9.70 -2.50
N LEU A 97 6.70 -10.20 -2.37
CA LEU A 97 5.49 -9.50 -2.85
C LEU A 97 5.35 -8.11 -2.22
N THR A 98 5.54 -8.01 -0.90
CA THR A 98 5.46 -6.73 -0.18
C THR A 98 6.50 -5.73 -0.70
N GLN A 99 7.72 -6.19 -0.96
CA GLN A 99 8.80 -5.36 -1.51
C GLN A 99 8.50 -4.92 -2.94
N LEU A 100 8.00 -5.83 -3.79
CA LEU A 100 7.63 -5.54 -5.17
C LEU A 100 6.46 -4.56 -5.27
N GLN A 101 5.45 -4.69 -4.40
CA GLN A 101 4.34 -3.74 -4.32
C GLN A 101 4.84 -2.33 -3.98
N SER A 102 5.65 -2.19 -2.92
CA SER A 102 6.25 -0.89 -2.56
C SER A 102 7.07 -0.32 -3.73
N LYS A 103 7.91 -1.15 -4.35
CA LYS A 103 8.74 -0.72 -5.49
C LYS A 103 7.90 -0.29 -6.69
N PHE A 104 6.80 -0.98 -6.96
CA PHE A 104 5.88 -0.61 -8.03
C PHE A 104 5.24 0.77 -7.76
N GLU A 105 4.71 0.99 -6.56
CA GLU A 105 4.12 2.27 -6.16
C GLU A 105 5.12 3.42 -6.28
N GLU A 106 6.36 3.21 -5.81
CA GLU A 106 7.44 4.19 -5.94
C GLU A 106 7.76 4.50 -7.40
N ASN A 107 7.87 3.47 -8.25
CA ASN A 107 8.16 3.66 -9.66
C ASN A 107 7.04 4.43 -10.37
N VAL A 108 5.77 4.18 -10.03
CA VAL A 108 4.63 4.92 -10.58
C VAL A 108 4.67 6.39 -10.14
N LEU A 109 4.95 6.65 -8.86
CA LEU A 109 5.09 8.01 -8.32
C LEU A 109 6.23 8.76 -9.01
N ASP A 110 7.40 8.13 -9.11
CA ASP A 110 8.59 8.73 -9.70
C ASP A 110 8.40 8.99 -11.20
N ALA A 111 7.78 8.07 -11.94
CA ALA A 111 7.49 8.24 -13.37
C ALA A 111 6.49 9.40 -13.62
N THR A 112 5.45 9.49 -12.79
CA THR A 112 4.45 10.56 -12.86
C THR A 112 5.08 11.93 -12.58
N ALA A 113 5.98 12.01 -11.59
CA ALA A 113 6.68 13.24 -11.22
C ALA A 113 7.78 13.65 -12.21
N ALA A 114 8.44 12.69 -12.86
CA ALA A 114 9.53 12.96 -13.79
C ALA A 114 9.06 13.52 -15.14
N TRP A 115 7.85 13.17 -15.58
CA TRP A 115 7.33 13.66 -16.85
C TRP A 115 6.86 15.10 -16.74
N SER A 116 7.22 15.93 -17.72
CA SER A 116 6.62 17.24 -17.91
C SER A 116 6.65 17.64 -19.37
N HIS A 117 5.64 18.41 -19.79
CA HIS A 117 5.58 19.02 -21.11
C HIS A 117 5.59 20.53 -20.98
N HIS A 118 6.66 21.15 -21.47
CA HIS A 118 6.85 22.60 -21.43
C HIS A 118 6.39 23.23 -22.74
N VAL A 119 5.53 24.23 -22.63
CA VAL A 119 4.92 24.94 -23.76
C VAL A 119 5.11 26.44 -23.56
N THR A 120 5.51 27.15 -24.62
CA THR A 120 5.63 28.62 -24.63
C THR A 120 4.66 29.29 -25.60
N ASP A 121 4.11 28.55 -26.56
CA ASP A 121 3.12 29.03 -27.51
C ASP A 121 1.69 29.01 -26.91
N PRO A 122 1.03 30.18 -26.72
CA PRO A 122 -0.33 30.24 -26.22
C PRO A 122 -1.35 29.47 -27.06
N ALA A 123 -1.09 29.24 -28.35
CA ALA A 123 -2.00 28.49 -29.21
C ALA A 123 -2.10 27.00 -28.81
N GLN A 124 -1.06 26.42 -28.21
CA GLN A 124 -1.00 25.01 -27.82
C GLN A 124 -1.76 24.69 -26.54
N VAL A 125 -2.06 25.69 -25.70
CA VAL A 125 -2.88 25.54 -24.48
C VAL A 125 -4.34 25.95 -24.68
N ARG A 126 -4.72 26.30 -25.92
CA ARG A 126 -6.07 26.73 -26.25
C ARG A 126 -7.06 25.57 -26.10
N GLY A 127 -8.17 25.81 -25.40
CA GLY A 127 -9.22 24.83 -25.17
C GLY A 127 -9.09 24.08 -23.84
N LEU A 128 -7.95 24.24 -23.14
CA LEU A 128 -7.85 23.84 -21.73
C LEU A 128 -8.69 24.77 -20.86
N ASN A 129 -9.22 24.25 -19.75
CA ASN A 129 -9.94 25.07 -18.78
C ASN A 129 -8.95 26.01 -18.03
N GLU A 130 -9.47 27.08 -17.44
CA GLU A 130 -8.65 28.10 -16.78
C GLU A 130 -7.86 27.55 -15.59
N VAL A 131 -8.40 26.56 -14.86
CA VAL A 131 -7.75 25.95 -13.71
C VAL A 131 -6.46 25.24 -14.12
N VAL A 132 -6.50 24.44 -15.18
CA VAL A 132 -5.31 23.73 -15.70
C VAL A 132 -4.28 24.72 -16.23
N ILE A 133 -4.72 25.77 -16.93
CA ILE A 133 -3.83 26.82 -17.43
C ILE A 133 -3.11 27.53 -16.28
N GLU A 134 -3.84 27.90 -15.22
CA GLU A 134 -3.25 28.60 -14.07
C GLU A 134 -2.29 27.71 -13.30
N GLN A 135 -2.64 26.44 -13.04
CA GLN A 135 -1.74 25.49 -12.41
C GLN A 135 -0.47 25.28 -13.24
N ALA A 136 -0.58 25.16 -14.56
CA ALA A 136 0.56 25.00 -15.44
C ALA A 136 1.47 26.23 -15.49
N ARG A 137 0.90 27.45 -15.40
CA ARG A 137 1.69 28.69 -15.24
C ARG A 137 2.40 28.75 -13.90
N GLN A 138 1.70 28.40 -12.82
CA GLN A 138 2.27 28.37 -11.48
C GLN A 138 3.46 27.41 -11.41
N ARG A 139 3.35 26.21 -11.99
CA ARG A 139 4.48 25.25 -12.10
C ARG A 139 5.65 25.83 -12.91
N ALA A 140 5.38 26.52 -14.02
CA ALA A 140 6.42 27.18 -14.81
C ALA A 140 7.14 28.27 -14.00
N HIS A 141 6.38 29.09 -13.25
CA HIS A 141 6.90 30.12 -12.37
C HIS A 141 7.76 29.54 -11.24
N GLU A 142 7.32 28.46 -10.58
CA GLU A 142 8.09 27.75 -9.55
C GLU A 142 9.42 27.20 -10.06
N LYS A 143 9.42 26.69 -11.31
CA LYS A 143 10.64 26.26 -12.00
C LYS A 143 11.44 27.41 -12.64
N ARG A 144 11.00 28.66 -12.48
CA ARG A 144 11.64 29.88 -13.02
C ARG A 144 11.80 29.84 -14.54
N THR A 145 10.78 29.32 -15.22
CA THR A 145 10.69 29.22 -16.69
C THR A 145 9.44 29.91 -17.20
N GLU A 146 9.50 30.51 -18.39
CA GLU A 146 8.32 31.13 -19.01
C GLU A 146 7.35 30.09 -19.59
N GLY A 147 6.08 30.46 -19.78
CA GLY A 147 5.08 29.60 -20.42
C GLY A 147 4.31 28.72 -19.43
N TRP A 148 4.06 27.47 -19.82
CA TRP A 148 3.23 26.51 -19.10
C TRP A 148 3.95 25.17 -18.97
N ILE A 149 3.87 24.56 -17.78
CA ILE A 149 4.36 23.20 -17.54
C ILE A 149 3.19 22.30 -17.21
N LEU A 150 2.89 21.37 -18.11
CA LEU A 150 1.90 20.31 -17.94
C LEU A 150 2.57 19.07 -17.37
N THR A 151 1.85 18.35 -16.50
CA THR A 151 2.30 17.15 -15.78
C THR A 151 1.25 16.03 -15.89
N LEU A 152 1.57 14.82 -15.43
CA LEU A 152 0.65 13.67 -15.45
C LEU A 152 -0.15 13.50 -14.16
N ASP A 153 -0.19 14.52 -13.30
CA ASP A 153 -1.00 14.47 -12.10
C ASP A 153 -2.50 14.54 -12.47
N GLN A 154 -3.32 13.92 -11.65
CA GLN A 154 -4.74 13.71 -11.90
C GLN A 154 -5.59 14.96 -12.22
N PRO A 155 -5.29 16.18 -11.76
CA PRO A 155 -6.02 17.38 -12.22
C PRO A 155 -5.58 17.89 -13.60
N THR A 156 -4.48 17.36 -14.18
CA THR A 156 -3.88 17.82 -15.44
C THR A 156 -4.07 16.83 -16.60
N TYR A 157 -4.05 15.52 -16.36
CA TYR A 157 -4.26 14.45 -17.35
C TYR A 157 -5.75 14.28 -17.71
#